data_AF-A0A352T4L4-F1
#
_entry.id   AF-A0A352T4L4-F1
#
_cell.length_a   1.000
_cell.length_b   1.000
_cell.length_c   1.000
_cell.angle_alpha   90.00
_cell.angle_beta   90.00
_cell.angle_gamma   90.00
#
_symmetry.space_group_name_H-M   'P 1'
#
loop_
_entity.id
_entity.type
_entity.pdbx_description
1 polymer ?
#
loop_
_entity_poly.entity_id
_entity_poly.type
_entity_poly.pdbx_seq_one_letter_code
_entity_poly.pdbx_strand_id
1 'polypeptide(L)'
;MLSVYQIVFLHTVYAWGKLNLLNKEYLFMLNLTRKSLTPDQMKRANITASTTVTLTYLICLFITLTSDKTVIEKIVFTCVYLLFYIGNAIYVKKHIYEKKAELSIAYGFLAVFGIITYIQPARTMMIIFPALLSLSVYMNEYLILWGTGATSFFVITKIIYINTTNPADKAEQVKVIFLVITCLIVYVLGGCKAIKRLVEFSEEETNAVKEKAEKQLEIAKHVNEISNNVNTQFEQVRKDLDKIAEIISNTNKTIDIISDGTTSSAEQSILQSEKTTEIQTRLNKTNQSTDIAVNTARQLQQIVEKGKNESDELASQSAIVDTSALQISETIGNLVEHVSKVSDITNVIMNISSQTNLLALNASIEAARAGEAGKGFAVVADEIRSLAEMTKSSTEEITQIMNALITLTKNTQNELKHTVDSINIQLGKVKTVHESFVAVEQDIDSLVANMTSVSSEVNAVLDANSSIVDGIETLSGISQEMSSTTETTRQEMHDLNNRITSFSDAINTTSESLERLRKTSAVDNTED
;
A
#
# COMPACT_ATOMS: atom_id res chain seq x y z
N MET A 1 73.27 61.95 71.06
CA MET A 1 72.81 61.90 69.65
C MET A 1 72.43 60.50 69.15
N LEU A 2 72.78 59.39 69.83
CA LEU A 2 72.29 58.03 69.46
C LEU A 2 70.89 57.66 70.01
N SER A 3 70.40 58.32 71.08
CA SER A 3 69.11 57.98 71.70
C SER A 3 67.86 58.47 70.93
N VAL A 4 67.99 59.50 70.09
CA VAL A 4 66.86 60.04 69.30
C VAL A 4 66.57 59.18 68.06
N TYR A 5 67.60 58.58 67.45
CA TYR A 5 67.44 57.74 66.26
C TYR A 5 66.78 56.37 66.54
N GLN A 6 67.09 55.75 67.69
CA GLN A 6 66.44 54.49 68.08
C GLN A 6 64.97 54.69 68.46
N ILE A 7 64.63 55.80 69.14
CA ILE A 7 63.25 56.10 69.52
C ILE A 7 62.41 56.45 68.29
N VAL A 8 62.96 57.21 67.33
CA VAL A 8 62.23 57.54 66.08
C VAL A 8 62.04 56.31 65.20
N PHE A 9 63.04 55.42 65.06
CA PHE A 9 62.91 54.19 64.25
C PHE A 9 61.89 53.20 64.85
N LEU A 10 61.86 53.05 66.19
CA LEU A 10 60.82 52.24 66.83
C LEU A 10 59.44 52.88 66.73
N HIS A 11 59.32 54.21 66.80
CA HIS A 11 58.03 54.88 66.67
C HIS A 11 57.48 54.85 65.24
N THR A 12 58.32 54.92 64.19
CA THR A 12 57.87 54.71 62.80
C THR A 12 57.47 53.27 62.57
N VAL A 13 58.22 52.28 63.07
CA VAL A 13 57.85 50.85 62.94
C VAL A 13 56.56 50.53 63.73
N TYR A 14 56.37 51.12 64.90
CA TYR A 14 55.17 50.93 65.73
C TYR A 14 53.93 51.65 65.18
N ALA A 15 54.09 52.87 64.64
CA ALA A 15 53.02 53.55 63.91
C ALA A 15 52.60 52.78 62.65
N TRP A 16 53.56 52.08 62.04
CA TRP A 16 53.34 51.27 60.84
C TRP A 16 52.62 49.94 61.13
N GLY A 17 52.91 49.31 62.27
CA GLY A 17 52.15 48.15 62.78
C GLY A 17 50.68 48.46 63.08
N LYS A 18 50.38 49.70 63.52
CA LYS A 18 49.01 50.16 63.79
C LYS A 18 48.26 50.61 62.51
N LEU A 19 48.98 51.05 61.48
CA LEU A 19 48.40 51.39 60.17
C LEU A 19 47.87 50.17 59.40
N ASN A 20 48.43 48.98 59.66
CA ASN A 20 47.95 47.73 59.06
C ASN A 20 46.52 47.35 59.53
N LEU A 21 46.04 47.92 60.64
CA LEU A 21 44.68 47.75 61.17
C LEU A 21 43.69 48.83 60.69
N LEU A 22 44.18 50.00 60.24
CA LEU A 22 43.35 51.08 59.67
C LEU A 22 43.13 50.95 58.15
N ASN A 23 43.71 49.92 57.54
CA ASN A 23 43.85 49.76 56.08
C ASN A 23 42.60 49.22 55.35
N LYS A 24 41.45 49.06 56.02
CA LYS A 24 40.20 48.61 55.37
C LYS A 24 39.20 49.73 55.08
N GLU A 25 39.09 50.75 55.95
CA GLU A 25 38.07 51.79 55.79
C GLU A 25 38.55 53.01 54.98
N TYR A 26 39.83 53.40 55.07
CA TYR A 26 40.38 54.47 54.23
C TYR A 26 40.76 54.02 52.81
N LEU A 27 40.99 52.71 52.60
CA LEU A 27 41.29 52.15 51.27
C LEU A 27 40.11 52.27 50.30
N PHE A 28 38.89 52.36 50.82
CA PHE A 28 37.67 52.46 50.03
C PHE A 28 37.53 53.83 49.33
N MET A 29 38.17 54.89 49.85
CA MET A 29 38.05 56.24 49.28
C MET A 29 38.92 56.50 48.04
N LEU A 30 39.92 55.65 47.74
CA LEU A 30 40.90 55.89 46.66
C LEU A 30 40.77 55.00 45.42
N ASN A 31 39.84 54.03 45.41
CA ASN A 31 39.47 53.19 44.26
C ASN A 31 40.66 52.74 43.37
N LEU A 32 41.71 52.21 44.00
CA LEU A 32 42.98 51.82 43.37
C LEU A 32 42.88 50.41 42.74
N THR A 33 43.39 50.24 41.53
CA THR A 33 43.31 48.96 40.81
C THR A 33 44.46 47.99 41.16
N ARG A 34 44.11 46.70 41.26
CA ARG A 34 45.05 45.59 41.45
C ARG A 34 44.60 44.36 40.67
N LYS A 35 45.46 43.86 39.78
CA LYS A 35 45.24 42.59 39.09
C LYS A 35 45.52 41.40 40.01
N SER A 36 44.67 40.38 39.98
CA SER A 36 44.97 39.09 40.60
C SER A 36 45.85 38.26 39.67
N LEU A 37 47.13 38.11 40.03
CA LEU A 37 48.10 37.33 39.27
C LEU A 37 48.03 35.84 39.67
N THR A 38 48.13 34.93 38.70
CA THR A 38 48.27 33.49 38.97
C THR A 38 49.63 33.18 39.62
N PRO A 39 49.83 32.02 40.27
CA PRO A 39 51.11 31.67 40.90
C PRO A 39 52.31 31.77 39.92
N ASP A 40 52.13 31.37 38.67
CA ASP A 40 53.19 31.47 37.66
C ASP A 40 53.44 32.90 37.18
N GLN A 41 52.39 33.71 37.06
CA GLN A 41 52.54 35.13 36.79
C GLN A 41 53.23 35.84 37.97
N MET A 42 52.90 35.47 39.21
CA MET A 42 53.56 35.95 40.43
C MET A 42 55.04 35.58 40.46
N LYS A 43 55.40 34.35 40.09
CA LYS A 43 56.80 33.92 39.96
C LYS A 43 57.56 34.80 38.98
N ARG A 44 57.00 35.00 37.78
CA ARG A 44 57.63 35.86 36.75
C ARG A 44 57.78 37.30 37.24
N ALA A 45 56.74 37.84 37.89
CA ALA A 45 56.79 39.19 38.46
C ALA A 45 57.86 39.33 39.55
N ASN A 46 57.91 38.38 40.49
CA ASN A 46 58.88 38.37 41.58
C ASN A 46 60.33 38.21 41.07
N ILE A 47 60.57 37.40 40.04
CA ILE A 47 61.91 37.29 39.41
C ILE A 47 62.33 38.63 38.82
N THR A 48 61.48 39.25 38.00
CA THR A 48 61.78 40.52 37.33
C THR A 48 61.98 41.67 38.31
N ALA A 49 61.15 41.75 39.35
CA ALA A 49 61.30 42.75 40.40
C ALA A 49 62.59 42.53 41.20
N SER A 50 62.87 41.27 41.57
CA SER A 50 64.08 40.92 42.32
C SER A 50 65.36 41.19 41.51
N THR A 51 65.42 40.88 40.21
CA THR A 51 66.61 41.14 39.39
C THR A 51 66.88 42.63 39.23
N THR A 52 65.83 43.43 39.04
CA THR A 52 65.94 44.89 38.96
C THR A 52 66.46 45.48 40.27
N VAL A 53 65.93 45.00 41.41
CA VAL A 53 66.42 45.42 42.72
C VAL A 53 67.85 44.96 42.96
N THR A 54 68.22 43.72 42.62
CA THR A 54 69.61 43.23 42.68
C THR A 54 70.58 44.14 41.92
N LEU A 55 70.24 44.50 40.68
CA LEU A 55 71.07 45.40 39.88
C LEU A 55 71.23 46.76 40.57
N THR A 56 70.14 47.25 41.16
CA THR A 56 70.13 48.52 41.90
C THR A 56 71.05 48.45 43.12
N TYR A 57 71.04 47.35 43.88
CA TYR A 57 71.96 47.13 45.01
C TYR A 57 73.44 47.11 44.57
N LEU A 58 73.76 46.52 43.42
CA LEU A 58 75.12 46.52 42.88
C LEU A 58 75.59 47.93 42.52
N ILE A 59 74.71 48.74 41.92
CA ILE A 59 74.99 50.16 41.63
C ILE A 59 75.23 50.93 42.94
N CYS A 60 74.43 50.70 43.97
CA CYS A 60 74.62 51.31 45.30
C CYS A 60 75.97 50.97 45.92
N LEU A 61 76.41 49.72 45.79
CA LEU A 61 77.71 49.24 46.27
C LEU A 61 78.86 49.92 45.50
N PHE A 62 78.76 49.99 44.17
CA PHE A 62 79.74 50.67 43.32
C PHE A 62 79.90 52.15 43.67
N ILE A 63 78.79 52.87 43.87
CA ILE A 63 78.80 54.29 44.25
C ILE A 63 79.41 54.49 45.64
N THR A 64 79.19 53.56 46.56
CA THR A 64 79.79 53.63 47.90
C THR A 64 81.31 53.43 47.87
N LEU A 65 81.81 52.52 47.03
CA LEU A 65 83.24 52.27 46.86
C LEU A 65 83.98 53.46 46.22
N THR A 66 83.31 54.17 45.30
CA THR A 66 83.86 55.32 44.56
C THR A 66 83.74 56.67 45.26
N SER A 67 83.06 56.72 46.42
CA SER A 67 82.85 57.95 47.21
C SER A 67 84.12 58.41 47.94
N ASP A 68 84.25 59.69 48.29
CA ASP A 68 85.41 60.29 49.00
C ASP A 68 85.46 59.96 50.52
N LYS A 69 84.78 58.89 50.95
CA LYS A 69 84.67 58.48 52.36
C LYS A 69 85.93 57.78 52.87
N THR A 70 86.11 57.75 54.20
CA THR A 70 87.22 57.02 54.82
C THR A 70 87.13 55.52 54.51
N VAL A 71 88.27 54.83 54.49
CA VAL A 71 88.32 53.38 54.23
C VAL A 71 87.43 52.59 55.20
N ILE A 72 87.37 53.02 56.47
CA ILE A 72 86.53 52.40 57.50
C ILE A 72 85.04 52.56 57.19
N GLU A 73 84.58 53.76 56.82
CA GLU A 73 83.19 54.00 56.45
C GLU A 73 82.76 53.18 55.22
N LYS A 74 83.64 53.06 54.21
CA LYS A 74 83.37 52.24 53.03
C LYS A 74 83.14 50.77 53.38
N ILE A 75 83.97 50.21 54.26
CA ILE A 75 83.85 48.81 54.70
C ILE A 75 82.53 48.60 55.45
N VAL A 76 82.21 49.48 56.41
CA VAL A 76 80.99 49.38 57.22
C VAL A 76 79.73 49.42 56.35
N PHE A 77 79.62 50.40 55.44
CA PHE A 77 78.44 50.52 54.58
C PHE A 77 78.33 49.38 53.56
N THR A 78 79.46 48.91 53.02
CA THR A 78 79.47 47.76 52.12
C THR A 78 78.97 46.50 52.83
N CYS A 79 79.42 46.24 54.06
CA CYS A 79 78.91 45.12 54.87
C CYS A 79 77.41 45.24 55.15
N VAL A 80 76.91 46.44 55.48
CA VAL A 80 75.48 46.68 55.73
C VAL A 80 74.64 46.42 54.47
N TYR A 81 75.03 46.95 53.30
CA TYR A 81 74.28 46.70 52.05
C TYR A 81 74.27 45.23 51.67
N LEU A 82 75.39 44.53 51.86
CA LEU A 82 75.54 43.12 51.51
C LEU A 82 74.70 42.23 52.45
N LEU A 83 74.61 42.57 53.74
CA LEU A 83 73.69 41.93 54.69
C LEU A 83 72.21 42.14 54.32
N PHE A 84 71.80 43.37 54.02
CA PHE A 84 70.41 43.65 53.61
C PHE A 84 70.05 42.98 52.28
N TYR A 85 70.99 42.93 51.33
CA TYR A 85 70.80 42.26 50.05
C TYR A 85 70.62 40.75 50.23
N ILE A 86 71.54 40.08 50.93
CA ILE A 86 71.47 38.63 51.16
C ILE A 86 70.19 38.27 51.90
N GLY A 87 69.82 39.03 52.93
CA GLY A 87 68.59 38.81 53.68
C GLY A 87 67.34 38.92 52.79
N ASN A 88 67.28 39.93 51.93
CA ASN A 88 66.16 40.10 50.99
C ASN A 88 66.11 38.98 49.94
N ALA A 89 67.26 38.65 49.32
CA ALA A 89 67.35 37.63 48.28
C ALA A 89 66.95 36.23 48.78
N ILE A 90 67.35 35.85 50.01
CA ILE A 90 66.93 34.59 50.63
C ILE A 90 65.42 34.56 50.86
N TYR A 91 64.86 35.65 51.38
CA TYR A 91 63.43 35.74 51.66
C TYR A 91 62.59 35.66 50.37
N VAL A 92 62.99 36.40 49.34
CA VAL A 92 62.31 36.39 48.03
C VAL A 92 62.40 35.02 47.36
N LYS A 93 63.56 34.36 47.42
CA LYS A 93 63.73 33.00 46.89
C LYS A 93 62.81 31.99 47.59
N LYS A 94 62.62 32.13 48.91
CA LYS A 94 61.72 31.26 49.71
C LYS A 94 60.24 31.48 49.38
N HIS A 95 59.84 32.70 49.04
CA HIS A 95 58.45 33.10 48.84
C HIS A 95 58.13 33.53 47.40
N ILE A 96 58.83 32.97 46.40
CA ILE A 96 58.80 33.46 45.00
C ILE A 96 57.43 33.36 44.31
N TYR A 97 56.55 32.47 44.77
CA TYR A 97 55.17 32.36 44.27
C TYR A 97 54.16 33.14 45.12
N GLU A 98 54.58 33.60 46.30
CA GLU A 98 53.70 34.29 47.25
C GLU A 98 53.74 35.81 47.08
N LYS A 99 52.64 36.45 47.46
CA LYS A 99 52.54 37.91 47.52
C LYS A 99 53.51 38.53 48.53
N LYS A 100 53.91 37.80 49.59
CA LYS A 100 54.83 38.33 50.61
C LYS A 100 56.19 38.76 50.05
N ALA A 101 56.64 38.14 48.96
CA ALA A 101 57.88 38.54 48.30
C ALA A 101 57.80 39.97 47.72
N GLU A 102 56.64 40.40 47.22
CA GLU A 102 56.43 41.75 46.66
C GLU A 102 56.75 42.83 47.71
N LEU A 103 56.24 42.63 48.93
CA LEU A 103 56.42 43.53 50.06
C LEU A 103 57.87 43.50 50.56
N SER A 104 58.48 42.31 50.63
CA SER A 104 59.88 42.18 51.02
C SER A 104 60.80 42.95 50.07
N ILE A 105 60.61 42.81 48.75
CA ILE A 105 61.42 43.52 47.74
C ILE A 105 61.28 45.03 47.93
N ALA A 106 60.06 45.53 48.12
CA ALA A 106 59.80 46.95 48.35
C ALA A 106 60.48 47.48 49.64
N TYR A 107 60.34 46.79 50.77
CA TYR A 107 60.93 47.22 52.05
C TYR A 107 62.46 47.12 52.05
N GLY A 108 63.01 46.05 51.50
CA GLY A 108 64.46 45.87 51.40
C GLY A 108 65.10 47.04 50.67
N PHE A 109 64.52 47.40 49.52
CA PHE A 109 64.98 48.53 48.75
C PHE A 109 64.82 49.88 49.48
N LEU A 110 63.66 50.13 50.12
CA LEU A 110 63.42 51.34 50.91
C LEU A 110 64.43 51.53 52.05
N ALA A 111 64.76 50.46 52.77
CA ALA A 111 65.75 50.50 53.85
C ALA A 111 67.12 50.93 53.33
N VAL A 112 67.55 50.37 52.21
CA VAL A 112 68.82 50.73 51.57
C VAL A 112 68.81 52.14 51.00
N PHE A 113 67.71 52.56 50.38
CA PHE A 113 67.54 53.93 49.89
C PHE A 113 67.62 54.96 51.02
N GLY A 114 67.02 54.66 52.18
CA GLY A 114 67.11 55.52 53.36
C GLY A 114 68.56 55.71 53.83
N ILE A 115 69.34 54.63 53.87
CA ILE A 115 70.76 54.66 54.25
C ILE A 115 71.58 55.50 53.24
N ILE A 116 71.41 55.25 51.94
CA ILE A 116 72.10 55.98 50.85
C ILE A 116 71.77 57.47 50.89
N THR A 117 70.51 57.80 51.15
CA THR A 117 70.02 59.18 51.19
C THR A 117 70.81 60.03 52.18
N TYR A 118 71.17 59.52 53.36
CA TYR A 118 71.92 60.30 54.34
C TYR A 118 73.42 60.34 54.07
N ILE A 119 74.00 59.25 53.56
CA ILE A 119 75.45 59.10 53.44
C ILE A 119 76.01 59.78 52.19
N GLN A 120 75.29 59.71 51.08
CA GLN A 120 75.76 60.11 49.75
C GLN A 120 75.20 61.48 49.32
N PRO A 121 75.80 62.15 48.32
CA PRO A 121 75.28 63.39 47.76
C PRO A 121 73.90 63.18 47.09
N ALA A 122 73.14 64.27 46.95
CA ALA A 122 71.76 64.22 46.42
C ALA A 122 71.63 63.56 45.03
N ARG A 123 72.69 63.58 44.20
CA ARG A 123 72.72 62.95 42.86
C ARG A 123 72.44 61.44 42.91
N THR A 124 72.81 60.75 43.98
CA THR A 124 72.61 59.30 44.13
C THR A 124 71.14 58.92 44.35
N MET A 125 70.26 59.88 44.67
CA MET A 125 68.83 59.62 44.88
C MET A 125 68.09 59.15 43.63
N MET A 126 68.62 59.39 42.42
CA MET A 126 68.02 58.94 41.16
C MET A 126 67.89 57.41 41.05
N ILE A 127 68.62 56.65 41.87
CA ILE A 127 68.58 55.19 41.93
C ILE A 127 67.22 54.65 42.39
N ILE A 128 66.35 55.51 42.95
CA ILE A 128 65.00 55.14 43.34
C ILE A 128 64.12 54.71 42.16
N PHE A 129 64.31 55.28 40.97
CA PHE A 129 63.39 55.10 39.85
C PHE A 129 63.38 53.69 39.26
N PRO A 130 64.54 53.02 39.01
CA PRO A 130 64.54 51.62 38.57
C PRO A 130 63.78 50.68 39.52
N ALA A 131 63.96 50.87 40.82
CA ALA A 131 63.30 50.03 41.81
C ALA A 131 61.81 50.35 41.96
N LEU A 132 61.40 51.62 41.88
CA LEU A 132 59.99 51.97 41.80
C LEU A 132 59.35 51.34 40.56
N LEU A 133 59.98 51.47 39.39
CA LEU A 133 59.51 50.87 38.14
C LEU A 133 59.36 49.34 38.26
N SER A 134 60.24 48.67 39.01
CA SER A 134 60.12 47.23 39.28
C SER A 134 58.82 46.84 40.00
N LEU A 135 58.25 47.73 40.82
CA LEU A 135 56.96 47.51 41.49
C LEU A 135 55.77 47.55 40.52
N SER A 136 55.94 48.16 39.34
CA SER A 136 54.87 48.21 38.33
C SER A 136 54.55 46.85 37.72
N VAL A 137 55.49 45.90 37.77
CA VAL A 137 55.33 44.52 37.25
C VAL A 137 54.21 43.78 37.96
N TYR A 138 53.91 44.14 39.21
CA TYR A 138 52.81 43.56 39.98
C TYR A 138 51.43 44.08 39.56
N MET A 139 51.37 45.02 38.61
CA MET A 139 50.12 45.62 38.12
C MET A 139 49.19 46.04 39.26
N ASN A 140 49.78 46.72 40.25
CA ASN A 140 49.13 47.09 41.49
C ASN A 140 49.41 48.56 41.81
N GLU A 141 48.39 49.41 41.67
CA GLU A 141 48.49 50.85 41.92
C GLU A 141 48.88 51.15 43.36
N TYR A 142 48.48 50.29 44.31
CA TYR A 142 48.80 50.44 45.73
C TYR A 142 50.31 50.44 45.98
N LEU A 143 51.05 49.53 45.34
CA LEU A 143 52.49 49.40 45.52
C LEU A 143 53.23 50.63 44.98
N ILE A 144 52.74 51.22 43.88
CA ILE A 144 53.30 52.46 43.33
C ILE A 144 53.05 53.64 44.28
N LEU A 145 51.82 53.82 44.75
CA LEU A 145 51.45 54.96 45.59
C LEU A 145 52.18 54.93 46.95
N TRP A 146 52.21 53.76 47.61
CA TRP A 146 52.91 53.61 48.88
C TRP A 146 54.43 53.63 48.73
N GLY A 147 54.97 53.01 47.69
CA GLY A 147 56.40 53.06 47.39
C GLY A 147 56.88 54.50 47.23
N THR A 148 56.15 55.31 46.46
CA THR A 148 56.49 56.72 46.21
C THR A 148 56.24 57.63 47.41
N GLY A 149 55.20 57.37 48.21
CA GLY A 149 54.98 58.07 49.47
C GLY A 149 56.11 57.83 50.47
N ALA A 150 56.54 56.57 50.61
CA ALA A 150 57.64 56.19 51.49
C ALA A 150 58.99 56.80 51.05
N THR A 151 59.23 56.92 49.74
CA THR A 151 60.45 57.57 49.23
C THR A 151 60.42 59.08 49.38
N SER A 152 59.24 59.70 49.22
CA SER A 152 59.05 61.14 49.45
C SER A 152 59.42 61.56 50.88
N PHE A 153 59.15 60.72 51.87
CA PHE A 153 59.57 60.95 53.26
C PHE A 153 61.10 61.12 53.37
N PHE A 154 61.89 60.22 52.76
CA PHE A 154 63.36 60.30 52.77
C PHE A 154 63.90 61.52 51.98
N VAL A 155 63.20 61.92 50.92
CA VAL A 155 63.55 63.15 50.18
C VAL A 155 63.32 64.38 51.05
N ILE A 156 62.18 64.47 51.76
CA ILE A 156 61.87 65.58 52.67
C ILE A 156 62.90 65.69 53.80
N THR A 157 63.27 64.56 54.43
CA THR A 157 64.26 64.60 55.51
C THR A 157 65.64 65.03 55.03
N LYS A 158 66.04 64.69 53.80
CA LYS A 158 67.30 65.19 53.21
C LYS A 158 67.25 66.69 52.91
N ILE A 159 66.11 67.22 52.46
CA ILE A 159 65.92 68.68 52.28
C ILE A 159 66.18 69.41 53.61
N ILE A 160 65.59 68.92 54.69
CA ILE A 160 65.80 69.47 56.04
C ILE A 160 67.28 69.39 56.42
N TYR A 161 67.93 68.24 56.21
CA TYR A 161 69.35 68.05 56.52
C TYR A 161 70.28 69.02 55.75
N ILE A 162 70.03 69.24 54.46
CA ILE A 162 70.79 70.18 53.61
C ILE A 162 70.53 71.63 54.04
N ASN A 163 69.33 71.95 54.56
CA ASN A 163 69.02 73.31 54.98
C ASN A 163 69.67 73.68 56.33
N THR A 164 69.81 72.71 57.24
CA THR A 164 70.38 72.88 58.60
C THR A 164 71.90 72.80 58.64
N THR A 165 72.51 72.03 57.74
CA THR A 165 73.97 71.98 57.57
C THR A 165 74.40 73.10 56.63
N ASN A 166 75.57 73.73 56.79
CA ASN A 166 76.05 74.79 55.89
C ASN A 166 77.15 74.30 54.92
N PRO A 167 76.84 73.43 53.93
CA PRO A 167 77.82 72.99 52.94
C PRO A 167 78.00 74.04 51.83
N ALA A 168 79.22 74.14 51.30
CA ALA A 168 79.60 75.05 50.21
C ALA A 168 78.84 74.83 48.87
N ASP A 169 78.03 73.77 48.75
CA ASP A 169 77.37 73.31 47.51
C ASP A 169 75.82 73.23 47.61
N LYS A 170 75.22 74.12 48.41
CA LYS A 170 73.77 74.10 48.72
C LYS A 170 72.88 74.29 47.48
N ALA A 171 73.30 75.11 46.52
CA ALA A 171 72.50 75.44 45.34
C ALA A 171 72.38 74.28 44.34
N GLU A 172 73.42 73.47 44.16
CA GLU A 172 73.39 72.33 43.23
C GLU A 172 72.52 71.18 43.78
N GLN A 173 72.63 70.87 45.08
CA GLN A 173 71.87 69.78 45.70
C GLN A 173 70.36 70.05 45.75
N VAL A 174 69.95 71.31 45.95
CA VAL A 174 68.52 71.69 45.94
C VAL A 174 67.90 71.49 44.54
N LYS A 175 68.63 71.81 43.46
CA LYS A 175 68.15 71.57 42.08
C LYS A 175 67.94 70.08 41.81
N VAL A 176 68.86 69.23 42.25
CA VAL A 176 68.75 67.77 42.09
C VAL A 176 67.56 67.20 42.87
N ILE A 177 67.30 67.70 44.08
CA ILE A 177 66.14 67.25 44.86
C ILE A 177 64.82 67.69 44.21
N PHE A 178 64.74 68.92 43.69
CA PHE A 178 63.56 69.37 42.95
C PHE A 178 63.30 68.49 41.71
N LEU A 179 64.35 68.09 41.01
CA LEU A 179 64.27 67.13 39.89
C LEU A 179 63.75 65.76 40.35
N VAL A 180 64.23 65.23 41.48
CA VAL A 180 63.74 63.96 42.04
C VAL A 180 62.26 64.05 42.42
N ILE A 181 61.80 65.14 43.03
CA ILE A 181 60.38 65.36 43.36
C ILE A 181 59.53 65.40 42.09
N THR A 182 59.99 66.14 41.08
CA THR A 182 59.29 66.25 39.78
C THR A 182 59.14 64.87 39.14
N CYS A 183 60.22 64.07 39.14
CA CYS A 183 60.18 62.71 38.61
C CYS A 183 59.33 61.75 39.46
N LEU A 184 59.25 61.91 40.78
CA LEU A 184 58.35 61.13 41.64
C LEU A 184 56.88 61.44 41.33
N ILE A 185 56.52 62.71 41.14
CA ILE A 185 55.16 63.12 40.76
C ILE A 185 54.79 62.52 39.39
N VAL A 186 55.68 62.64 38.39
CA VAL A 186 55.48 62.05 37.07
C VAL A 186 55.35 60.53 37.15
N TYR A 187 56.14 59.87 38.00
CA TYR A 187 56.08 58.42 38.18
C TYR A 187 54.78 57.97 38.84
N VAL A 188 54.26 58.67 39.85
CA VAL A 188 52.95 58.33 40.47
C VAL A 188 51.81 58.53 39.46
N LEU A 189 51.73 59.71 38.86
CA LEU A 189 50.62 60.04 37.96
C LEU A 189 50.65 59.20 36.67
N GLY A 190 51.83 59.06 36.06
CA GLY A 190 52.03 58.26 34.86
C GLY A 190 51.97 56.76 35.12
N GLY A 191 52.60 56.30 36.21
CA GLY A 191 52.67 54.88 36.59
C GLY A 191 51.31 54.31 36.98
N CYS A 192 50.54 55.01 37.82
CA CYS A 192 49.18 54.56 38.17
C CYS A 192 48.26 54.52 36.94
N LYS A 193 48.29 55.55 36.09
CA LYS A 193 47.46 55.59 34.86
C LYS A 193 47.85 54.49 33.87
N ALA A 194 49.16 54.22 33.72
CA ALA A 194 49.65 53.13 32.87
C ALA A 194 49.20 51.76 33.38
N ILE A 195 49.34 51.47 34.68
CA ILE A 195 48.89 50.20 35.26
C ILE A 195 47.39 50.01 35.06
N LYS A 196 46.57 51.02 35.36
CA LYS A 196 45.12 50.94 35.22
C LYS A 196 44.71 50.48 33.81
N ARG A 197 45.29 51.12 32.79
CA ARG A 197 45.02 50.80 31.39
C ARG A 197 45.47 49.39 30.99
N LEU A 198 46.57 48.93 31.57
CA LEU A 198 47.15 47.61 31.29
C LEU A 198 46.35 46.48 31.97
N VAL A 199 45.71 46.75 33.11
CA VAL A 199 44.75 45.84 33.74
C VAL A 199 43.47 45.76 32.91
N GLU A 200 42.88 46.89 32.53
CA GLU A 200 41.67 46.95 31.68
C GLU A 200 41.86 46.17 30.37
N PHE A 201 42.95 46.42 29.62
CA PHE A 201 43.22 45.73 28.35
C PHE A 201 43.33 44.21 28.51
N SER A 202 43.91 43.75 29.62
CA SER A 202 44.02 42.31 29.86
C SER A 202 42.69 41.66 30.22
N GLU A 203 41.79 42.37 30.89
CA GLU A 203 40.45 41.86 31.19
C GLU A 203 39.59 41.80 29.93
N GLU A 204 39.68 42.80 29.05
CA GLU A 204 38.99 42.81 27.74
C GLU A 204 39.37 41.59 26.87
N GLU A 205 40.67 41.31 26.70
CA GLU A 205 41.14 40.15 25.93
C GLU A 205 40.70 38.81 26.55
N THR A 206 40.77 38.69 27.88
CA THR A 206 40.38 37.44 28.57
C THR A 206 38.88 37.18 28.39
N ASN A 207 38.05 38.23 28.47
CA ASN A 207 36.61 38.11 28.27
C ASN A 207 36.26 37.80 26.81
N ALA A 208 36.95 38.40 25.83
CA ALA A 208 36.72 38.14 24.41
C ALA A 208 37.08 36.69 24.00
N VAL A 209 38.15 36.12 24.58
CA VAL A 209 38.49 34.70 24.38
C VAL A 209 37.44 33.79 25.00
N LYS A 210 36.96 34.12 26.21
CA LYS A 210 35.93 33.35 26.90
C LYS A 210 34.61 33.33 26.10
N GLU A 211 34.16 34.47 25.58
CA GLU A 211 32.95 34.56 24.76
C GLU A 211 33.06 33.72 23.48
N LYS A 212 34.23 33.74 22.82
CA LYS A 212 34.48 32.91 21.61
C LYS A 212 34.47 31.43 21.92
N ALA A 213 35.07 31.00 23.04
CA ALA A 213 35.07 29.60 23.47
C ALA A 213 33.65 29.12 23.81
N GLU A 214 32.86 29.94 24.52
CA GLU A 214 31.45 29.63 24.84
C GLU A 214 30.61 29.45 23.55
N LYS A 215 30.77 30.34 22.57
CA LYS A 215 30.09 30.23 21.26
C LYS A 215 30.51 28.99 20.47
N GLN A 216 31.80 28.63 20.48
CA GLN A 216 32.26 27.41 19.81
C GLN A 216 31.70 26.14 20.47
N LEU A 217 31.61 26.11 21.80
CA LEU A 217 31.00 25.00 22.53
C LEU A 217 29.50 24.86 22.22
N GLU A 218 28.77 25.98 22.10
CA GLU A 218 27.36 25.98 21.70
C GLU A 218 27.17 25.43 20.28
N ILE A 219 28.01 25.84 19.33
CA ILE A 219 28.01 25.30 17.96
C ILE A 219 28.28 23.79 17.97
N ALA A 220 29.27 23.32 18.72
CA ALA A 220 29.58 21.89 18.82
C ALA A 220 28.40 21.08 19.37
N LYS A 221 27.68 21.61 20.38
CA LYS A 221 26.45 20.99 20.91
C LYS A 221 25.36 20.92 19.85
N HIS A 222 25.07 22.01 19.14
CA HIS A 222 24.08 22.03 18.07
C HIS A 222 24.43 21.07 16.93
N VAL A 223 25.71 20.98 16.53
CA VAL A 223 26.17 20.04 15.50
C VAL A 223 25.94 18.59 15.95
N ASN A 224 26.20 18.27 17.22
CA ASN A 224 25.98 16.93 17.76
C ASN A 224 24.47 16.58 17.85
N GLU A 225 23.62 17.52 18.27
CA GLU A 225 22.16 17.33 18.29
C GLU A 225 21.59 17.12 16.88
N ILE A 226 21.99 17.95 15.91
CA ILE A 226 21.61 17.80 14.51
C ILE A 226 22.08 16.44 13.97
N SER A 227 23.32 16.04 14.28
CA SER A 227 23.86 14.76 13.84
C SER A 227 23.07 13.58 14.41
N ASN A 228 22.71 13.62 15.69
CA ASN A 228 21.89 12.57 16.29
C ASN A 228 20.50 12.51 15.65
N ASN A 229 19.85 13.66 15.45
CA ASN A 229 18.54 13.73 14.82
C ASN A 229 18.55 13.18 13.38
N VAL A 230 19.54 13.59 12.57
CA VAL A 230 19.71 13.10 11.20
C VAL A 230 20.00 11.60 11.18
N ASN A 231 20.81 11.09 12.11
CA ASN A 231 21.08 9.65 12.21
C ASN A 231 19.81 8.85 12.57
N THR A 232 18.99 9.34 13.51
CA THR A 232 17.70 8.72 13.84
C THR A 232 16.75 8.74 12.64
N GLN A 233 16.72 9.83 11.86
CA GLN A 233 15.94 9.90 10.62
C GLN A 233 16.44 8.90 9.58
N PHE A 234 17.76 8.75 9.39
CA PHE A 234 18.30 7.76 8.46
C PHE A 234 17.98 6.32 8.86
N GLU A 235 18.00 5.99 10.15
CA GLU A 235 17.56 4.68 10.63
C GLU A 235 16.08 4.41 10.32
N GLN A 236 15.23 5.44 10.43
CA GLN A 236 13.84 5.32 10.03
C GLN A 236 13.70 5.12 8.51
N VAL A 237 14.43 5.90 7.71
CA VAL A 237 14.41 5.78 6.25
C VAL A 237 14.92 4.41 5.80
N ARG A 238 15.96 3.86 6.44
CA ARG A 238 16.44 2.48 6.17
C ARG A 238 15.33 1.45 6.36
N LYS A 239 14.61 1.50 7.49
CA LYS A 239 13.47 0.61 7.74
C LYS A 239 12.38 0.75 6.70
N ASP A 240 12.13 1.97 6.23
CA ASP A 240 11.12 2.20 5.21
C ASP A 240 11.60 1.70 3.83
N LEU A 241 12.89 1.77 3.51
CA LEU A 241 13.46 1.14 2.31
C LEU A 241 13.35 -0.38 2.32
N ASP A 242 13.61 -1.03 3.47
CA ASP A 242 13.44 -2.48 3.63
C ASP A 242 11.99 -2.90 3.38
N LYS A 243 11.02 -2.13 3.91
CA LYS A 243 9.59 -2.37 3.62
C LYS A 243 9.25 -2.18 2.15
N ILE A 244 9.80 -1.16 1.49
CA ILE A 244 9.54 -0.97 0.05
C ILE A 244 10.14 -2.13 -0.76
N ALA A 245 11.31 -2.65 -0.40
CA ALA A 245 11.90 -3.83 -1.04
C ALA A 245 11.00 -5.07 -0.86
N GLU A 246 10.40 -5.26 0.32
CA GLU A 246 9.42 -6.32 0.56
C GLU A 246 8.16 -6.13 -0.32
N ILE A 247 7.64 -4.90 -0.41
CA ILE A 247 6.49 -4.56 -1.27
C ILE A 247 6.79 -4.88 -2.73
N ILE A 248 7.98 -4.57 -3.24
CA ILE A 248 8.39 -4.91 -4.60
C ILE A 248 8.40 -6.43 -4.81
N SER A 249 8.97 -7.18 -3.86
CA SER A 249 8.99 -8.65 -3.94
C SER A 249 7.58 -9.23 -4.00
N ASN A 250 6.68 -8.74 -3.15
CA ASN A 250 5.28 -9.19 -3.13
C ASN A 250 4.51 -8.76 -4.39
N THR A 251 4.82 -7.58 -4.93
CA THR A 251 4.21 -7.10 -6.18
C THR A 251 4.67 -7.93 -7.37
N ASN A 252 5.95 -8.29 -7.46
CA ASN A 252 6.44 -9.22 -8.49
C ASN A 252 5.76 -10.58 -8.42
N LYS A 253 5.57 -11.16 -7.23
CA LYS A 253 4.79 -12.40 -7.09
C LYS A 253 3.34 -12.24 -7.58
N THR A 254 2.75 -11.08 -7.34
CA THR A 254 1.38 -10.78 -7.79
C THR A 254 1.33 -10.65 -9.32
N ILE A 255 2.32 -10.01 -9.92
CA ILE A 255 2.53 -9.91 -11.37
C ILE A 255 2.63 -11.31 -11.99
N ASP A 256 3.40 -12.23 -11.40
CA ASP A 256 3.51 -13.61 -11.89
C ASP A 256 2.14 -14.33 -11.87
N ILE A 257 1.40 -14.22 -10.75
CA ILE A 257 0.06 -14.80 -10.62
C ILE A 257 -0.90 -14.21 -11.67
N ILE A 258 -0.85 -12.90 -11.90
CA ILE A 258 -1.67 -12.23 -12.93
C ILE A 258 -1.28 -12.70 -14.32
N SER A 259 0.01 -12.85 -14.62
CA SER A 259 0.51 -13.34 -15.90
C SER A 259 0.02 -14.77 -16.20
N ASP A 260 0.14 -15.66 -15.22
CA ASP A 260 -0.34 -17.05 -15.33
C ASP A 260 -1.87 -17.10 -15.50
N GLY A 261 -2.59 -16.29 -14.73
CA GLY A 261 -4.05 -16.16 -14.82
C GLY A 261 -4.51 -15.61 -16.17
N THR A 262 -3.76 -14.65 -16.72
CA THR A 262 -4.03 -14.05 -18.04
C THR A 262 -3.79 -15.05 -19.16
N THR A 263 -2.69 -15.81 -19.09
CA THR A 263 -2.39 -16.88 -20.06
C THR A 263 -3.48 -17.96 -20.04
N SER A 264 -3.87 -18.41 -18.85
CA SER A 264 -4.96 -19.37 -18.68
C SER A 264 -6.30 -18.84 -19.22
N SER A 265 -6.58 -17.55 -19.01
CA SER A 265 -7.81 -16.91 -19.52
C SER A 265 -7.82 -16.82 -21.05
N ALA A 266 -6.66 -16.56 -21.67
CA ALA A 266 -6.53 -16.56 -23.13
C ALA A 266 -6.75 -17.97 -23.71
N GLU A 267 -6.15 -19.00 -23.11
CA GLU A 267 -6.36 -20.40 -23.51
C GLU A 267 -7.83 -20.83 -23.38
N GLN A 268 -8.49 -20.47 -22.28
CA GLN A 268 -9.92 -20.75 -22.08
C GLN A 268 -10.79 -20.00 -23.09
N SER A 269 -10.43 -18.77 -23.45
CA SER A 269 -11.15 -17.98 -24.47
C SER A 269 -11.11 -18.67 -25.84
N ILE A 270 -9.96 -19.23 -26.23
CA ILE A 270 -9.82 -19.99 -27.48
C ILE A 270 -10.71 -21.24 -27.44
N LEU A 271 -10.66 -22.01 -26.35
CA LEU A 271 -11.50 -23.19 -26.18
C LEU A 271 -12.99 -22.84 -26.23
N GLN A 272 -13.40 -21.75 -25.59
CA GLN A 272 -14.77 -21.26 -25.61
C GLN A 272 -15.21 -20.87 -27.04
N SER A 273 -14.30 -20.29 -27.83
CA SER A 273 -14.55 -19.95 -29.24
C SER A 273 -14.80 -21.20 -30.09
N GLU A 274 -14.04 -22.28 -29.85
CA GLU A 274 -14.28 -23.56 -30.52
C GLU A 274 -15.65 -24.14 -30.15
N LYS A 275 -16.01 -24.07 -28.86
CA LYS A 275 -17.30 -24.55 -28.37
C LYS A 275 -18.50 -23.78 -28.91
N THR A 276 -18.41 -22.45 -29.02
CA THR A 276 -19.48 -21.63 -29.62
C THR A 276 -19.65 -21.92 -31.11
N THR A 277 -18.56 -22.20 -31.82
CA THR A 277 -18.60 -22.66 -33.23
C THR A 277 -19.26 -24.03 -33.37
N GLU A 278 -18.95 -24.96 -32.45
CA GLU A 278 -19.60 -26.27 -32.37
C GLU A 278 -21.11 -26.13 -32.12
N ILE A 279 -21.50 -25.30 -31.16
CA ILE A 279 -22.91 -24.98 -30.84
C ILE A 279 -23.63 -24.46 -32.08
N GLN A 280 -23.07 -23.47 -32.78
CA GLN A 280 -23.67 -22.89 -33.98
C GLN A 280 -23.88 -23.93 -35.08
N THR A 281 -22.90 -24.82 -35.28
CA THR A 281 -23.01 -25.92 -36.25
C THR A 281 -24.14 -26.89 -35.87
N ARG A 282 -24.28 -27.22 -34.59
CA ARG A 282 -25.34 -28.12 -34.11
C ARG A 282 -26.71 -27.47 -34.22
N LEU A 283 -26.85 -26.19 -33.89
CA LEU A 283 -28.11 -25.44 -34.02
C LEU A 283 -28.56 -25.33 -35.48
N ASN A 284 -27.65 -25.08 -36.41
CA ASN A 284 -27.96 -25.07 -37.84
C ASN A 284 -28.51 -26.44 -38.32
N LYS A 285 -27.91 -27.54 -37.86
CA LYS A 285 -28.42 -28.90 -38.14
C LYS A 285 -29.79 -29.16 -37.51
N THR A 286 -30.03 -28.65 -36.30
CA THR A 286 -31.35 -28.74 -35.65
C THR A 286 -32.40 -27.98 -36.45
N ASN A 287 -32.13 -26.73 -36.85
CA ASN A 287 -33.05 -25.96 -37.70
C ASN A 287 -33.37 -26.69 -39.01
N GLN A 288 -32.35 -27.23 -39.70
CA GLN A 288 -32.58 -28.02 -40.91
C GLN A 288 -33.45 -29.26 -40.64
N SER A 289 -33.25 -29.94 -39.50
CA SER A 289 -34.08 -31.10 -39.11
C SER A 289 -35.52 -30.70 -38.81
N THR A 290 -35.72 -29.54 -38.19
CA THR A 290 -37.04 -28.95 -37.95
C THR A 290 -37.76 -28.65 -39.27
N ASP A 291 -37.08 -28.06 -40.25
CA ASP A 291 -37.65 -27.80 -41.57
C ASP A 291 -38.06 -29.09 -42.30
N ILE A 292 -37.23 -30.13 -42.21
CA ILE A 292 -37.56 -31.45 -42.74
C ILE A 292 -38.81 -32.01 -42.05
N ALA A 293 -38.87 -31.96 -40.71
CA ALA A 293 -40.01 -32.45 -39.94
C ALA A 293 -41.32 -31.72 -40.29
N VAL A 294 -41.28 -30.39 -40.44
CA VAL A 294 -42.44 -29.59 -40.87
C VAL A 294 -42.91 -30.00 -42.27
N ASN A 295 -41.98 -30.20 -43.21
CA ASN A 295 -42.33 -30.63 -44.56
C ASN A 295 -42.92 -32.05 -44.58
N THR A 296 -42.36 -32.97 -43.79
CA THR A 296 -42.93 -34.32 -43.62
C THR A 296 -44.32 -34.28 -42.99
N ALA A 297 -44.55 -33.42 -41.99
CA ALA A 297 -45.86 -33.23 -41.38
C ALA A 297 -46.90 -32.73 -42.40
N ARG A 298 -46.53 -31.78 -43.28
CA ARG A 298 -47.41 -31.33 -44.38
C ARG A 298 -47.73 -32.44 -45.38
N GLN A 299 -46.76 -33.28 -45.72
CA GLN A 299 -46.99 -34.44 -46.58
C GLN A 299 -47.94 -35.45 -45.92
N LEU A 300 -47.78 -35.70 -44.62
CA LEU A 300 -48.69 -36.56 -43.86
C LEU A 300 -50.11 -35.99 -43.83
N GLN A 301 -50.27 -34.68 -43.69
CA GLN A 301 -51.58 -34.02 -43.74
C GLN A 301 -52.31 -34.30 -45.06
N GLN A 302 -51.61 -34.26 -46.19
CA GLN A 302 -52.18 -34.62 -47.50
C GLN A 302 -52.61 -36.09 -47.58
N ILE A 303 -51.82 -37.00 -47.01
CA ILE A 303 -52.13 -38.44 -46.98
C ILE A 303 -53.36 -38.71 -46.10
N VAL A 304 -53.43 -38.07 -44.93
CA VAL A 304 -54.56 -38.20 -44.00
C VAL A 304 -55.83 -37.66 -44.61
N GLU A 305 -55.78 -36.50 -45.26
CA GLU A 305 -56.93 -35.92 -45.95
C GLU A 305 -57.41 -36.81 -47.09
N LYS A 306 -56.50 -37.41 -47.86
CA LYS A 306 -56.86 -38.42 -48.85
C LYS A 306 -57.52 -39.64 -48.21
N GLY A 307 -56.99 -40.12 -47.09
CA GLY A 307 -57.53 -41.25 -46.33
C GLY A 307 -58.95 -41.01 -45.79
N LYS A 308 -59.23 -39.79 -45.30
CA LYS A 308 -60.59 -39.36 -44.88
C LYS A 308 -61.56 -39.41 -46.05
N ASN A 309 -61.19 -38.82 -47.19
CA ASN A 309 -62.02 -38.80 -48.38
C ASN A 309 -62.31 -40.22 -48.91
N GLU A 310 -61.29 -41.10 -48.97
CA GLU A 310 -61.49 -42.51 -49.35
C GLU A 310 -62.39 -43.28 -48.36
N SER A 311 -62.29 -42.97 -47.06
CA SER A 311 -63.16 -43.56 -46.04
C SER A 311 -64.62 -43.11 -46.18
N ASP A 312 -64.86 -41.84 -46.50
CA ASP A 312 -66.20 -41.29 -46.71
C ASP A 312 -66.84 -41.84 -48.00
N GLU A 313 -66.05 -42.00 -49.06
CA GLU A 313 -66.48 -42.65 -50.29
C GLU A 313 -66.87 -44.12 -50.03
N LEU A 314 -66.07 -44.85 -49.25
CA LEU A 314 -66.37 -46.23 -48.86
C LEU A 314 -67.66 -46.32 -48.02
N ALA A 315 -67.89 -45.38 -47.10
CA ALA A 315 -69.13 -45.32 -46.33
C ALA A 315 -70.36 -45.11 -47.24
N SER A 316 -70.25 -44.19 -48.20
CA SER A 316 -71.29 -43.93 -49.20
C SER A 316 -71.58 -45.17 -50.05
N GLN A 317 -70.53 -45.83 -50.53
CA GLN A 317 -70.66 -47.06 -51.32
C GLN A 317 -71.29 -48.20 -50.51
N SER A 318 -70.93 -48.36 -49.23
CA SER A 318 -71.57 -49.34 -48.33
C SER A 318 -73.06 -49.08 -48.16
N ALA A 319 -73.50 -47.82 -48.06
CA ALA A 319 -74.92 -47.47 -47.98
C ALA A 319 -75.70 -47.81 -49.27
N ILE A 320 -75.07 -47.66 -50.44
CA ILE A 320 -75.65 -48.09 -51.73
C ILE A 320 -75.82 -49.60 -51.77
N VAL A 321 -74.83 -50.36 -51.30
CA VAL A 321 -74.90 -51.83 -51.24
C VAL A 321 -75.97 -52.29 -50.24
N ASP A 322 -76.12 -51.65 -49.09
CA ASP A 322 -77.18 -51.93 -48.11
C ASP A 322 -78.57 -51.75 -48.73
N THR A 323 -78.79 -50.60 -49.40
CA THR A 323 -80.04 -50.32 -50.11
C THR A 323 -80.32 -51.36 -51.19
N SER A 324 -79.29 -51.77 -51.94
CA SER A 324 -79.43 -52.79 -52.99
C SER A 324 -79.78 -54.17 -52.40
N ALA A 325 -79.18 -54.54 -51.26
CA ALA A 325 -79.50 -55.79 -50.57
C ALA A 325 -80.95 -55.81 -50.07
N LEU A 326 -81.45 -54.68 -49.55
CA LEU A 326 -82.86 -54.53 -49.15
C LEU A 326 -83.82 -54.70 -50.34
N GLN A 327 -83.51 -54.10 -51.49
CA GLN A 327 -84.31 -54.25 -52.72
C GLN A 327 -84.34 -55.69 -53.23
N ILE A 328 -83.20 -56.41 -53.18
CA ILE A 328 -83.16 -57.82 -53.54
C ILE A 328 -84.00 -58.64 -52.56
N SER A 329 -83.92 -58.36 -51.26
CA SER A 329 -84.73 -59.03 -50.23
C SER A 329 -86.23 -58.88 -50.49
N GLU A 330 -86.69 -57.67 -50.84
CA GLU A 330 -88.08 -57.40 -51.25
C GLU A 330 -88.47 -58.19 -52.50
N THR A 331 -87.61 -58.19 -53.53
CA THR A 331 -87.84 -58.93 -54.78
C THR A 331 -87.98 -60.43 -54.54
N ILE A 332 -87.13 -61.00 -53.68
CA ILE A 332 -87.24 -62.41 -53.29
C ILE A 332 -88.52 -62.67 -52.48
N GLY A 333 -88.93 -61.74 -51.61
CA GLY A 333 -90.21 -61.81 -50.91
C GLY A 333 -91.40 -61.92 -51.88
N ASN A 334 -91.42 -61.08 -52.92
CA ASN A 334 -92.44 -61.13 -53.98
C ASN A 334 -92.38 -62.45 -54.78
N LEU A 335 -91.17 -62.96 -55.06
CA LEU A 335 -91.00 -64.25 -55.74
C LEU A 335 -91.57 -65.42 -54.92
N VAL A 336 -91.35 -65.43 -53.60
CA VAL A 336 -91.93 -66.45 -52.70
C VAL A 336 -93.46 -66.42 -52.75
N GLU A 337 -94.07 -65.22 -52.75
CA GLU A 337 -95.52 -65.07 -52.87
C GLU A 337 -96.03 -65.62 -54.22
N HIS A 338 -95.36 -65.30 -55.33
CA HIS A 338 -95.72 -65.80 -56.65
C HIS A 338 -95.59 -67.32 -56.77
N VAL A 339 -94.51 -67.90 -56.25
CA VAL A 339 -94.30 -69.36 -56.23
C VAL A 339 -95.40 -70.05 -55.40
N SER A 340 -95.81 -69.47 -54.27
CA SER A 340 -96.93 -69.99 -53.46
C SER A 340 -98.23 -70.00 -54.26
N LYS A 341 -98.56 -68.90 -54.96
CA LYS A 341 -99.77 -68.82 -55.79
C LYS A 341 -99.77 -69.86 -56.92
N VAL A 342 -98.62 -70.07 -57.56
CA VAL A 342 -98.47 -71.11 -58.60
C VAL A 342 -98.65 -72.51 -58.00
N SER A 343 -98.07 -72.76 -56.82
CA SER A 343 -98.26 -74.02 -56.09
C SER A 343 -99.75 -74.30 -55.80
N ASP A 344 -100.51 -73.29 -55.34
CA ASP A 344 -101.95 -73.42 -55.09
C ASP A 344 -102.72 -73.76 -56.37
N ILE A 345 -102.42 -73.10 -57.49
CA ILE A 345 -103.02 -73.40 -58.80
C ILE A 345 -102.69 -74.83 -59.23
N THR A 346 -101.44 -75.26 -59.07
CA THR A 346 -101.03 -76.63 -59.44
C THR A 346 -101.74 -77.68 -58.59
N ASN A 347 -101.96 -77.44 -57.30
CA ASN A 347 -102.76 -78.33 -56.45
C ASN A 347 -104.22 -78.43 -56.93
N VAL A 348 -104.81 -77.33 -57.41
CA VAL A 348 -106.16 -77.37 -58.02
C VAL A 348 -106.16 -78.22 -59.29
N ILE A 349 -105.17 -78.06 -60.16
CA ILE A 349 -105.03 -78.87 -61.39
C ILE A 349 -104.86 -80.36 -61.05
N MET A 350 -104.06 -80.69 -60.03
CA MET A 350 -103.87 -82.05 -59.52
C MET A 350 -105.21 -82.69 -59.11
N ASN A 351 -106.02 -81.92 -58.39
CA ASN A 351 -107.34 -82.35 -57.93
C ASN A 351 -108.30 -82.55 -59.11
N ILE A 352 -108.32 -81.62 -60.08
CA ILE A 352 -109.11 -81.76 -61.32
C ILE A 352 -108.67 -83.01 -62.08
N SER A 353 -107.37 -83.21 -62.28
CA SER A 353 -106.81 -84.37 -62.97
C SER A 353 -107.20 -85.68 -62.31
N SER A 354 -107.14 -85.73 -60.97
CA SER A 354 -107.56 -86.91 -60.20
C SER A 354 -109.06 -87.19 -60.33
N GLN A 355 -109.90 -86.13 -60.32
CA GLN A 355 -111.34 -86.26 -60.55
C GLN A 355 -111.64 -86.71 -62.00
N THR A 356 -110.96 -86.15 -62.99
CA THR A 356 -111.09 -86.54 -64.40
C THR A 356 -110.67 -87.98 -64.61
N ASN A 357 -109.59 -88.44 -63.97
CA ASN A 357 -109.16 -89.83 -64.00
C ASN A 357 -110.22 -90.79 -63.43
N LEU A 358 -110.85 -90.41 -62.31
CA LEU A 358 -111.96 -91.19 -61.71
C LEU A 358 -113.22 -91.18 -62.59
N LEU A 359 -113.56 -90.05 -63.19
CA LEU A 359 -114.68 -89.93 -64.13
C LEU A 359 -114.44 -90.78 -65.39
N ALA A 360 -113.23 -90.74 -65.94
CA ALA A 360 -112.82 -91.52 -67.09
C ALA A 360 -112.80 -93.03 -66.78
N LEU A 361 -112.33 -93.42 -65.59
CA LEU A 361 -112.39 -94.80 -65.12
C LEU A 361 -113.84 -95.30 -65.03
N ASN A 362 -114.73 -94.51 -64.42
CA ASN A 362 -116.16 -94.86 -64.34
C ASN A 362 -116.79 -94.97 -65.73
N ALA A 363 -116.43 -94.08 -66.66
CA ALA A 363 -116.89 -94.12 -68.04
C ALA A 363 -116.36 -95.35 -68.81
N SER A 364 -115.09 -95.72 -68.62
CA SER A 364 -114.48 -96.91 -69.22
C SER A 364 -115.15 -98.20 -68.69
N ILE A 365 -115.45 -98.26 -67.39
CA ILE A 365 -116.22 -99.36 -66.78
C ILE A 365 -117.62 -99.47 -67.38
N GLU A 366 -118.37 -98.37 -67.50
CA GLU A 366 -119.73 -98.40 -68.05
C GLU A 366 -119.74 -98.69 -69.57
N ALA A 367 -118.72 -98.24 -70.30
CA ALA A 367 -118.51 -98.57 -71.70
C ALA A 367 -118.20 -100.07 -71.90
N ALA A 368 -117.39 -100.67 -71.02
CA ALA A 368 -117.17 -102.13 -71.02
C ALA A 368 -118.45 -102.91 -70.67
N ARG A 369 -119.31 -102.35 -69.80
CA ARG A 369 -120.61 -102.92 -69.42
C ARG A 369 -121.63 -102.93 -70.55
N ALA A 370 -121.55 -101.96 -71.47
CA ALA A 370 -122.39 -101.87 -72.67
C ALA A 370 -121.97 -102.83 -73.82
N GLY A 371 -120.90 -103.61 -73.66
CA GLY A 371 -120.47 -104.63 -74.62
C GLY A 371 -120.04 -104.06 -75.99
N GLU A 372 -120.46 -104.67 -77.09
CA GLU A 372 -120.10 -104.25 -78.46
C GLU A 372 -120.53 -102.80 -78.77
N ALA A 373 -121.65 -102.32 -78.22
CA ALA A 373 -122.14 -100.95 -78.44
C ALA A 373 -121.29 -99.87 -77.73
N GLY A 374 -120.52 -100.25 -76.71
CA GLY A 374 -119.70 -99.33 -75.90
C GLY A 374 -118.24 -99.21 -76.34
N LYS A 375 -117.77 -100.01 -77.30
CA LYS A 375 -116.35 -100.06 -77.71
C LYS A 375 -115.75 -98.69 -78.09
N GLY A 376 -116.48 -97.86 -78.83
CA GLY A 376 -116.03 -96.52 -79.20
C GLY A 376 -115.90 -95.58 -78.01
N PHE A 377 -116.83 -95.67 -77.04
CA PHE A 377 -116.78 -94.89 -75.80
C PHE A 377 -115.67 -95.36 -74.86
N ALA A 378 -115.38 -96.66 -74.82
CA ALA A 378 -114.30 -97.22 -74.01
C ALA A 378 -112.92 -96.68 -74.45
N VAL A 379 -112.67 -96.60 -75.76
CA VAL A 379 -111.42 -96.03 -76.32
C VAL A 379 -111.27 -94.55 -75.92
N VAL A 380 -112.33 -93.76 -76.03
CA VAL A 380 -112.29 -92.33 -75.63
C VAL A 380 -112.10 -92.19 -74.11
N ALA A 381 -112.77 -93.02 -73.30
CA ALA A 381 -112.62 -92.99 -71.85
C ALA A 381 -111.19 -93.38 -71.41
N ASP A 382 -110.58 -94.38 -72.04
CA ASP A 382 -109.19 -94.77 -71.77
C ASP A 382 -108.18 -93.68 -72.21
N GLU A 383 -108.45 -92.98 -73.31
CA GLU A 383 -107.63 -91.84 -73.75
C GLU A 383 -107.73 -90.66 -72.77
N ILE A 384 -108.94 -90.35 -72.27
CA ILE A 384 -109.14 -89.32 -71.23
C ILE A 384 -108.44 -89.74 -69.93
N ARG A 385 -108.50 -91.02 -69.55
CA ARG A 385 -107.80 -91.58 -68.38
C ARG A 385 -106.29 -91.39 -68.51
N SER A 386 -105.72 -91.72 -69.68
CA SER A 386 -104.31 -91.52 -70.00
C SER A 386 -103.92 -90.03 -69.92
N LEU A 387 -104.70 -89.12 -70.51
CA LEU A 387 -104.48 -87.67 -70.41
C LEU A 387 -104.51 -87.16 -68.96
N ALA A 388 -105.42 -87.71 -68.14
CA ALA A 388 -105.53 -87.36 -66.72
C ALA A 388 -104.36 -87.92 -65.89
N GLU A 389 -103.84 -89.11 -66.21
CA GLU A 389 -102.59 -89.63 -65.60
C GLU A 389 -101.37 -88.79 -66.01
N MET A 390 -101.25 -88.42 -67.29
CA MET A 390 -100.19 -87.53 -67.76
C MET A 390 -100.26 -86.14 -67.10
N THR A 391 -101.44 -85.54 -67.04
CA THR A 391 -101.65 -84.24 -66.38
C THR A 391 -101.30 -84.30 -64.90
N LYS A 392 -101.65 -85.41 -64.22
CA LYS A 392 -101.25 -85.65 -62.83
C LYS A 392 -99.73 -85.69 -62.69
N SER A 393 -99.05 -86.51 -63.50
CA SER A 393 -97.58 -86.64 -63.50
C SER A 393 -96.88 -85.30 -63.75
N SER A 394 -97.32 -84.54 -64.76
CA SER A 394 -96.75 -83.21 -65.04
C SER A 394 -96.98 -82.22 -63.89
N THR A 395 -98.13 -82.30 -63.21
CA THR A 395 -98.41 -81.44 -62.05
C THR A 395 -97.56 -81.82 -60.84
N GLU A 396 -97.23 -83.11 -60.66
CA GLU A 396 -96.31 -83.59 -59.62
C GLU A 396 -94.89 -83.06 -59.87
N GLU A 397 -94.42 -83.08 -61.12
CA GLU A 397 -93.14 -82.48 -61.52
C GLU A 397 -93.11 -80.96 -61.27
N ILE A 398 -94.18 -80.22 -61.64
CA ILE A 398 -94.27 -78.79 -61.36
C ILE A 398 -94.22 -78.54 -59.85
N THR A 399 -94.92 -79.35 -59.05
CA THR A 399 -94.91 -79.22 -57.57
C THR A 399 -93.49 -79.43 -57.02
N GLN A 400 -92.72 -80.39 -57.54
CA GLN A 400 -91.32 -80.59 -57.15
C GLN A 400 -90.46 -79.37 -57.49
N ILE A 401 -90.62 -78.79 -58.68
CA ILE A 401 -89.92 -77.57 -59.10
C ILE A 401 -90.28 -76.40 -58.18
N MET A 402 -91.57 -76.22 -57.84
CA MET A 402 -92.01 -75.15 -56.93
C MET A 402 -91.40 -75.30 -55.53
N ASN A 403 -91.36 -76.52 -54.97
CA ASN A 403 -90.72 -76.78 -53.69
C ASN A 403 -89.21 -76.51 -53.72
N ALA A 404 -88.54 -76.84 -54.83
CA ALA A 404 -87.14 -76.49 -55.03
C ALA A 404 -86.93 -74.96 -55.08
N LEU A 405 -87.82 -74.22 -55.75
CA LEU A 405 -87.79 -72.75 -55.80
C LEU A 405 -88.04 -72.11 -54.42
N ILE A 406 -88.97 -72.63 -53.61
CA ILE A 406 -89.19 -72.18 -52.22
C ILE A 406 -87.93 -72.39 -51.39
N THR A 407 -87.27 -73.54 -51.54
CA THR A 407 -86.03 -73.84 -50.82
C THR A 407 -84.91 -72.89 -51.24
N LEU A 408 -84.75 -72.67 -52.55
CA LEU A 408 -83.75 -71.77 -53.10
C LEU A 408 -83.95 -70.33 -52.60
N THR A 409 -85.17 -69.81 -52.68
CA THR A 409 -85.50 -68.45 -52.23
C THR A 409 -85.29 -68.26 -50.72
N LYS A 410 -85.64 -69.26 -49.90
CA LYS A 410 -85.38 -69.22 -48.45
C LYS A 410 -83.88 -69.20 -48.14
N ASN A 411 -83.08 -69.97 -48.87
CA ASN A 411 -81.62 -69.93 -48.74
C ASN A 411 -81.07 -68.56 -49.15
N THR A 412 -81.55 -67.99 -50.27
CA THR A 412 -81.16 -66.65 -50.72
C THR A 412 -81.53 -65.57 -49.69
N GLN A 413 -82.69 -65.65 -49.03
CA GLN A 413 -83.05 -64.71 -47.95
C GLN A 413 -82.08 -64.79 -46.75
N ASN A 414 -81.68 -66.00 -46.34
CA ASN A 414 -80.69 -66.16 -45.26
C ASN A 414 -79.33 -65.56 -45.65
N GLU A 415 -78.85 -65.80 -46.86
CA GLU A 415 -77.60 -65.22 -47.36
C GLU A 415 -77.67 -63.69 -47.45
N LEU A 416 -78.81 -63.13 -47.86
CA LEU A 416 -79.04 -61.68 -47.86
C LEU A 416 -78.99 -61.10 -46.45
N LYS A 417 -79.57 -61.78 -45.46
CA LYS A 417 -79.49 -61.36 -44.06
C LYS A 417 -78.03 -61.32 -43.58
N HIS A 418 -77.25 -62.36 -43.87
CA HIS A 418 -75.81 -62.37 -43.56
C HIS A 418 -75.04 -61.23 -44.27
N THR A 419 -75.45 -60.89 -45.49
CA THR A 419 -74.86 -59.78 -46.26
C THR A 419 -75.14 -58.44 -45.58
N VAL A 420 -76.39 -58.17 -45.17
CA VAL A 420 -76.78 -56.94 -44.45
C VAL A 420 -76.05 -56.83 -43.10
N ASP A 421 -75.98 -57.92 -42.33
CA ASP A 421 -75.23 -57.93 -41.07
C ASP A 421 -73.73 -57.61 -41.30
N SER A 422 -73.15 -58.14 -42.37
CA SER A 422 -71.75 -57.87 -42.74
C SER A 422 -71.51 -56.42 -43.16
N ILE A 423 -72.45 -55.82 -43.89
CA ILE A 423 -72.39 -54.40 -44.28
C ILE A 423 -72.46 -53.48 -43.05
N ASN A 424 -73.32 -53.80 -42.08
CA ASN A 424 -73.40 -53.03 -40.83
C ASN A 424 -72.09 -53.10 -40.03
N ILE A 425 -71.46 -54.27 -39.96
CA ILE A 425 -70.13 -54.41 -39.34
C ILE A 425 -69.09 -53.58 -40.11
N GLN A 426 -69.10 -53.63 -41.44
CA GLN A 426 -68.21 -52.84 -42.30
C GLN A 426 -68.37 -51.34 -42.05
N LEU A 427 -69.60 -50.81 -42.04
CA LEU A 427 -69.88 -49.40 -41.75
C LEU A 427 -69.33 -48.97 -40.38
N GLY A 428 -69.48 -49.82 -39.36
CA GLY A 428 -68.89 -49.59 -38.03
C GLY A 428 -67.35 -49.48 -38.09
N LYS A 429 -66.69 -50.34 -38.87
CA LYS A 429 -65.23 -50.29 -39.06
C LYS A 429 -64.79 -49.06 -39.84
N VAL A 430 -65.50 -48.69 -40.90
CA VAL A 430 -65.22 -47.48 -41.69
C VAL A 430 -65.30 -46.24 -40.80
N LYS A 431 -66.31 -46.14 -39.93
CA LYS A 431 -66.43 -45.04 -38.97
C LYS A 431 -65.22 -44.97 -38.04
N THR A 432 -64.77 -46.09 -37.47
CA THR A 432 -63.56 -46.12 -36.61
C THR A 432 -62.30 -45.69 -37.36
N VAL A 433 -62.16 -46.07 -38.64
CA VAL A 433 -61.03 -45.64 -39.48
C VAL A 433 -61.09 -44.12 -39.73
N HIS A 434 -62.26 -43.57 -40.04
CA HIS A 434 -62.45 -42.13 -40.20
C HIS A 434 -62.08 -41.37 -38.92
N GLU A 435 -62.58 -41.79 -37.75
CA GLU A 435 -62.23 -41.19 -36.45
C GLU A 435 -60.73 -41.27 -36.16
N SER A 436 -60.06 -42.34 -36.60
CA SER A 436 -58.61 -42.48 -36.47
C SER A 436 -57.86 -41.47 -37.33
N PHE A 437 -58.31 -41.20 -38.55
CA PHE A 437 -57.71 -40.15 -39.39
C PHE A 437 -57.89 -38.75 -38.79
N VAL A 438 -59.06 -38.45 -38.20
CA VAL A 438 -59.29 -37.17 -37.51
C VAL A 438 -58.33 -37.00 -36.33
N ALA A 439 -58.08 -38.06 -35.55
CA ALA A 439 -57.11 -38.01 -34.46
C ALA A 439 -55.68 -37.77 -34.97
N VAL A 440 -55.28 -38.47 -36.04
CA VAL A 440 -53.94 -38.28 -36.66
C VAL A 440 -53.77 -36.86 -37.22
N GLU A 441 -54.82 -36.27 -37.79
CA GLU A 441 -54.80 -34.87 -38.25
C GLU A 441 -54.49 -33.90 -37.10
N GLN A 442 -55.15 -34.09 -35.95
CA GLN A 442 -54.90 -33.27 -34.76
C GLN A 442 -53.48 -33.46 -34.18
N ASP A 443 -52.94 -34.67 -34.24
CA ASP A 443 -51.55 -34.97 -33.85
C ASP A 443 -50.54 -34.30 -34.80
N ILE A 444 -50.85 -34.24 -36.10
CA ILE A 444 -50.02 -33.55 -37.11
C ILE A 444 -50.01 -32.04 -36.85
N ASP A 445 -51.15 -31.43 -36.59
CA ASP A 445 -51.23 -30.00 -36.26
C ASP A 445 -50.41 -29.67 -35.00
N SER A 446 -50.52 -30.52 -33.98
CA SER A 446 -49.72 -30.40 -32.75
C SER A 446 -48.22 -30.55 -33.03
N LEU A 447 -47.83 -31.47 -33.91
CA LEU A 447 -46.44 -31.65 -34.34
C LEU A 447 -45.90 -30.40 -35.03
N VAL A 448 -46.66 -29.79 -35.94
CA VAL A 448 -46.26 -28.55 -36.63
C VAL A 448 -46.10 -27.38 -35.65
N ALA A 449 -47.02 -27.24 -34.68
CA ALA A 449 -46.91 -26.23 -33.64
C ALA A 449 -45.65 -26.42 -32.78
N ASN A 450 -45.38 -27.66 -32.36
CA ASN A 450 -44.17 -28.01 -31.60
C ASN A 450 -42.89 -27.71 -32.38
N MET A 451 -42.84 -28.06 -33.67
CA MET A 451 -41.68 -27.75 -34.52
C MET A 451 -41.46 -26.25 -34.70
N THR A 452 -42.54 -25.46 -34.79
CA THR A 452 -42.45 -23.99 -34.82
C THR A 452 -41.86 -23.44 -33.52
N SER A 453 -42.28 -23.99 -32.37
CA SER A 453 -41.71 -23.64 -31.07
C SER A 453 -40.23 -24.00 -30.99
N VAL A 454 -39.84 -25.20 -31.44
CA VAL A 454 -38.43 -25.63 -31.48
C VAL A 454 -37.59 -24.69 -32.34
N SER A 455 -38.08 -24.27 -33.51
CA SER A 455 -37.38 -23.30 -34.35
C SER A 455 -37.16 -21.95 -33.65
N SER A 456 -38.18 -21.45 -32.94
CA SER A 456 -38.07 -20.22 -32.14
C SER A 456 -37.02 -20.34 -31.04
N GLU A 457 -37.00 -21.44 -30.30
CA GLU A 457 -36.00 -21.70 -29.26
C GLU A 457 -34.59 -21.82 -29.83
N VAL A 458 -34.42 -22.49 -30.97
CA VAL A 458 -33.13 -22.59 -31.66
C VAL A 458 -32.61 -21.19 -32.04
N ASN A 459 -33.47 -20.29 -32.52
CA ASN A 459 -33.09 -18.93 -32.84
C ASN A 459 -32.68 -18.13 -31.58
N ALA A 460 -33.42 -18.28 -30.48
CA ALA A 460 -33.05 -17.65 -29.20
C ALA A 460 -31.68 -18.13 -28.69
N VAL A 461 -31.37 -19.43 -28.84
CA VAL A 461 -30.06 -19.97 -28.48
C VAL A 461 -28.96 -19.48 -29.43
N LEU A 462 -29.25 -19.29 -30.73
CA LEU A 462 -28.31 -18.70 -31.69
C LEU A 462 -27.94 -17.26 -31.29
N ASP A 463 -28.93 -16.44 -30.91
CA ASP A 463 -28.70 -15.06 -30.47
C ASP A 463 -27.88 -15.01 -29.17
N ALA A 464 -28.20 -15.89 -28.21
CA ALA A 464 -27.43 -16.03 -26.98
C ALA A 464 -25.98 -16.49 -27.28
N ASN A 465 -25.79 -17.43 -28.21
CA ASN A 465 -24.47 -17.88 -28.62
C ASN A 465 -23.67 -16.75 -29.31
N SER A 466 -24.31 -15.90 -30.11
CA SER A 466 -23.68 -14.70 -30.68
C SER A 466 -23.17 -13.75 -29.59
N SER A 467 -23.99 -13.52 -28.55
CA SER A 467 -23.58 -12.68 -27.41
C SER A 467 -22.39 -13.28 -26.65
N ILE A 468 -22.28 -14.61 -26.58
CA ILE A 468 -21.12 -15.29 -25.99
C ILE A 468 -19.88 -15.06 -26.88
N VAL A 469 -20.01 -15.15 -28.20
CA VAL A 469 -18.91 -14.88 -29.14
C VAL A 469 -18.37 -13.46 -28.96
N ASP A 470 -19.24 -12.45 -28.87
CA ASP A 470 -18.83 -11.07 -28.62
C ASP A 470 -18.13 -10.91 -27.25
N GLY A 471 -18.61 -11.64 -26.24
CA GLY A 471 -18.00 -11.70 -24.91
C GLY A 471 -16.58 -12.29 -24.94
N ILE A 472 -16.35 -13.32 -25.75
CA ILE A 472 -15.02 -13.93 -25.95
C ILE A 472 -14.06 -12.94 -26.62
N GLU A 473 -14.52 -12.20 -27.63
CA GLU A 473 -13.69 -11.19 -28.31
C GLU A 473 -13.28 -10.09 -27.31
N THR A 474 -14.22 -9.62 -26.50
CA THR A 474 -13.94 -8.66 -25.43
C THR A 474 -12.94 -9.21 -24.40
N LEU A 475 -13.12 -10.46 -23.97
CA LEU A 475 -12.22 -11.12 -23.01
C LEU A 475 -10.81 -11.31 -23.56
N SER A 476 -10.69 -11.62 -24.85
CA SER A 476 -9.41 -11.68 -25.56
C SER A 476 -8.71 -10.32 -25.55
N GLY A 477 -9.45 -9.24 -25.85
CA GLY A 477 -8.95 -7.87 -25.75
C GLY A 477 -8.43 -7.52 -24.36
N ILE A 478 -9.21 -7.82 -23.31
CA ILE A 478 -8.82 -7.61 -21.91
C ILE A 478 -7.56 -8.42 -21.56
N SER A 479 -7.47 -9.68 -22.01
CA SER A 479 -6.30 -10.53 -21.74
C SER A 479 -5.03 -9.96 -22.39
N GLN A 480 -5.14 -9.41 -23.59
CA GLN A 480 -4.03 -8.76 -24.29
C GLN A 480 -3.58 -7.48 -23.56
N GLU A 481 -4.54 -6.64 -23.13
CA GLU A 481 -4.27 -5.42 -22.36
C GLU A 481 -3.64 -5.74 -21.00
N MET A 482 -4.14 -6.78 -20.32
CA MET A 482 -3.61 -7.21 -19.03
C MET A 482 -2.18 -7.74 -19.16
N SER A 483 -1.87 -8.48 -20.23
CA SER A 483 -0.50 -8.92 -20.52
C SER A 483 0.44 -7.71 -20.69
N SER A 484 0.02 -6.70 -21.47
CA SER A 484 0.79 -5.46 -21.66
C SER A 484 1.00 -4.68 -20.35
N THR A 485 -0.05 -4.58 -19.54
CA THR A 485 -0.02 -3.88 -18.25
C THR A 485 0.90 -4.59 -17.27
N THR A 486 0.83 -5.92 -17.24
CA THR A 486 1.68 -6.77 -16.39
C THR A 486 3.15 -6.60 -16.76
N GLU A 487 3.49 -6.59 -18.04
CA GLU A 487 4.86 -6.37 -18.51
C GLU A 487 5.36 -4.96 -18.17
N THR A 488 4.52 -3.94 -18.35
CA THR A 488 4.86 -2.56 -17.99
C THR A 488 5.10 -2.43 -16.48
N THR A 489 4.23 -3.01 -15.66
CA THR A 489 4.35 -2.98 -14.19
C THR A 489 5.60 -3.73 -13.73
N ARG A 490 5.95 -4.85 -14.39
CA ARG A 490 7.18 -5.60 -14.11
C ARG A 490 8.42 -4.75 -14.34
N GLN A 491 8.44 -3.97 -15.42
CA GLN A 491 9.52 -3.04 -15.71
C GLN A 491 9.60 -1.90 -14.67
N GLU A 492 8.46 -1.32 -14.26
CA GLU A 492 8.43 -0.30 -13.21
C GLU A 492 8.94 -0.82 -11.85
N MET A 493 8.61 -2.06 -11.48
CA MET A 493 9.11 -2.70 -10.27
C MET A 493 10.62 -2.91 -10.31
N HIS A 494 11.16 -3.29 -11.47
CA HIS A 494 12.59 -3.41 -11.68
C HIS A 494 13.31 -2.05 -11.52
N ASP A 495 12.77 -0.99 -12.12
CA ASP A 495 13.33 0.36 -11.99
C ASP A 495 13.23 0.90 -10.57
N LEU A 496 12.11 0.63 -9.87
CA LEU A 496 11.94 1.01 -8.47
C LEU A 496 12.97 0.32 -7.57
N ASN A 497 13.26 -0.97 -7.82
CA ASN A 497 14.27 -1.72 -7.09
C ASN A 497 15.68 -1.12 -7.26
N ASN A 498 16.03 -0.70 -8.48
CA ASN A 498 17.31 -0.02 -8.76
C ASN A 498 17.41 1.33 -8.03
N ARG A 499 16.31 2.10 -7.98
CA ARG A 499 16.24 3.38 -7.27
C ARG A 499 16.39 3.22 -5.76
N ILE A 500 15.79 2.19 -5.17
CA ILE A 500 15.94 1.88 -3.73
C ILE A 500 17.40 1.56 -3.41
N THR A 501 18.03 0.72 -4.22
CA THR A 501 19.45 0.37 -4.04
C THR A 501 20.32 1.63 -4.07
N SER A 502 20.15 2.48 -5.09
CA SER A 502 20.89 3.74 -5.23
C SER A 502 20.66 4.70 -4.05
N PHE A 503 19.43 4.78 -3.55
CA PHE A 503 19.09 5.65 -2.43
C PHE A 503 19.64 5.14 -1.09
N SER A 504 19.65 3.81 -0.90
CA SER A 504 20.30 3.16 0.26
C SER A 504 21.81 3.50 0.31
N ASP A 505 22.50 3.44 -0.83
CA ASP A 505 23.92 3.80 -0.93
C ASP A 505 24.17 5.29 -0.61
N ALA A 506 23.27 6.18 -1.05
CA ALA A 506 23.34 7.60 -0.75
C ALA A 506 23.17 7.88 0.76
N ILE A 507 22.26 7.16 1.43
CA ILE A 507 22.09 7.24 2.89
C ILE A 507 23.36 6.77 3.61
N ASN A 508 23.94 5.64 3.20
CA ASN A 508 25.16 5.13 3.80
C ASN A 508 26.31 6.15 3.70
N THR A 509 26.52 6.72 2.52
CA THR A 509 27.55 7.75 2.27
C THR A 509 27.32 9.01 3.11
N THR A 510 26.07 9.44 3.25
CA THR A 510 25.71 10.64 4.04
C THR A 510 25.87 10.38 5.54
N SER A 511 25.50 9.19 6.00
CA SER A 511 25.69 8.75 7.39
C SER A 511 27.17 8.74 7.79
N GLU A 512 28.05 8.23 6.92
CA GLU A 512 29.50 8.27 7.14
C GLU A 512 30.04 9.70 7.23
N SER A 513 29.54 10.59 6.37
CA SER A 513 29.93 12.01 6.36
C SER A 513 29.50 12.72 7.64
N LEU A 514 28.30 12.40 8.14
CA LEU A 514 27.77 12.90 9.41
C LEU A 514 28.60 12.42 10.61
N GLU A 515 29.04 11.16 10.59
CA GLU A 515 29.91 10.62 11.64
C GLU A 515 31.28 11.31 11.65
N ARG A 516 31.83 11.63 10.48
CA ARG A 516 33.07 12.43 10.35
C ARG A 516 32.89 13.84 10.90
N LEU A 517 31.77 14.50 10.59
CA LEU A 517 31.42 15.83 11.12
C LEU A 517 31.34 15.81 12.65
N ARG A 518 30.69 14.79 13.22
CA ARG A 518 30.58 14.60 14.66
C ARG A 518 31.95 14.45 15.32
N LYS A 519 32.84 13.64 14.74
CA LYS A 519 34.22 13.44 15.24
C LYS A 519 35.03 14.74 15.23
N THR A 520 34.83 15.60 14.23
CA THR A 520 35.52 16.91 14.17
C THR A 520 34.98 17.92 15.18
N SER A 521 33.68 17.91 15.46
CA SER A 521 33.08 18.77 16.50
C SER A 521 33.42 18.36 17.94
N ALA A 522 33.96 17.17 18.17
CA ALA A 522 34.21 16.64 19.52
C ALA A 522 35.61 16.98 20.09
N VAL A 523 36.49 17.65 19.32
CA VAL A 523 37.93 17.77 19.65
C VAL A 523 38.27 18.79 20.75
N ASP A 524 37.33 19.64 21.23
CA ASP A 524 37.63 20.63 22.29
C ASP A 524 37.23 20.21 23.73
N ASN A 525 36.87 18.94 23.97
CA ASN A 525 36.43 18.47 25.29
C ASN A 525 37.48 17.65 26.07
N THR A 526 38.74 17.61 25.64
CA THR A 526 39.79 16.84 26.33
C THR A 526 41.03 17.70 26.60
N GLU A 527 40.91 18.71 27.46
CA GLU A 527 42.03 19.28 28.21
C GLU A 527 41.44 20.03 29.42
N ASP A 528 41.21 19.28 30.51
CA ASP A 528 41.00 19.82 31.86
C ASP A 528 41.87 19.02 32.85
#